data_AF-A0A519FXS4-F1
#
_entry.id   AF-A0A519FXS4-F1
#
_cell.length_a   1.000
_cell.length_b   1.000
_cell.length_c   1.000
_cell.angle_alpha   90.00
_cell.angle_beta   90.00
_cell.angle_gamma   90.00
#
_symmetry.space_group_name_H-M   'P 1'
#
loop_
_entity.id
_entity.type
_entity.pdbx_description
1 polymer ?
#
loop_
_entity_poly.entity_id
_entity_poly.type
_entity_poly.pdbx_seq_one_letter_code
_entity_poly.pdbx_strand_id
1 'polypeptide(L)'
;NPEIALVRLEQFYPAPVDELNAIVDSYPDAELVWVQDEPENQGAWPFIALEVVKHLNGRTIRRVSRAAAASTATGSPKVHAVEQSAIMEQALSL
;
A
#
# COMPACT_ATOMS: atom_id res chain seq x y z
N ASN A 1 -13.18 11.27 2.98
CA ASN A 1 -12.24 12.36 3.34
C ASN A 1 -11.77 12.99 2.04
N PRO A 2 -12.11 14.26 1.74
CA PRO A 2 -11.69 14.91 0.48
C PRO A 2 -10.18 15.12 0.37
N GLU A 3 -9.44 15.00 1.48
CA GLU A 3 -7.98 15.16 1.53
C GLU A 3 -7.22 13.88 1.16
N ILE A 4 -7.92 12.76 0.92
CA ILE A 4 -7.33 11.46 0.59
C ILE A 4 -7.77 11.04 -0.81
N ALA A 5 -6.80 10.79 -1.69
CA ALA A 5 -7.00 10.19 -3.01
C ALA A 5 -6.72 8.68 -2.95
N LEU A 6 -7.68 7.86 -3.39
CA LEU A 6 -7.48 6.42 -3.54
C LEU A 6 -7.10 6.10 -4.98
N VAL A 7 -5.88 5.58 -5.17
CA VAL A 7 -5.37 5.11 -6.45
C VAL A 7 -5.24 3.59 -6.39
N ARG A 8 -5.74 2.89 -7.40
CA ARG A 8 -5.59 1.44 -7.53
C ARG A 8 -4.50 1.13 -8.54
N LEU A 9 -3.61 0.21 -8.18
CA LEU A 9 -2.63 -0.34 -9.10
C LEU A 9 -3.13 -1.69 -9.61
N GLU A 10 -3.75 -1.68 -10.79
CA GLU A 10 -4.41 -2.85 -11.38
C GLU A 10 -3.41 -3.83 -12.01
N GLN A 11 -2.20 -3.36 -12.36
CA GLN A 11 -1.12 -4.18 -12.92
C GLN A 11 0.15 -4.00 -12.09
N PHE A 12 0.62 -5.08 -11.45
CA PHE A 12 1.90 -5.07 -10.74
C PHE A 12 3.08 -5.36 -11.66
N TYR A 13 2.92 -6.26 -12.63
CA TYR A 13 4.00 -6.68 -13.51
C TYR A 13 3.55 -6.80 -14.98
N PRO A 14 4.31 -6.25 -15.95
CA PRO A 14 5.45 -5.35 -15.74
C PRO A 14 5.01 -4.06 -15.03
N ALA A 15 5.89 -3.51 -14.19
CA ALA A 15 5.54 -2.35 -13.36
C ALA A 15 5.23 -1.13 -14.23
N PRO A 16 4.03 -0.51 -14.11
CA PRO A 16 3.63 0.63 -14.91
C PRO A 16 4.21 1.94 -14.34
N VAL A 17 5.54 2.06 -14.37
CA VAL A 17 6.29 3.17 -13.73
C VAL A 17 5.89 4.53 -14.29
N ASP A 18 5.74 4.66 -15.60
CA ASP A 18 5.42 5.95 -16.24
C ASP A 18 4.01 6.44 -15.84
N GLU A 19 3.04 5.53 -15.79
CA GLU A 19 1.66 5.81 -15.38
C GLU A 19 1.58 6.15 -13.89
N LEU A 20 2.32 5.42 -13.06
CA LEU A 20 2.43 5.71 -11.62
C LEU A 20 3.04 7.09 -11.37
N ASN A 21 4.13 7.43 -12.05
CA ASN A 21 4.74 8.75 -11.93
C ASN A 21 3.80 9.86 -12.39
N ALA A 22 3.09 9.68 -13.51
CA ALA A 22 2.10 10.66 -13.97
C ALA A 22 1.00 10.95 -12.92
N ILE A 23 0.55 9.91 -12.20
CA ILE A 23 -0.43 10.08 -11.12
C ILE A 23 0.22 10.75 -9.90
N VAL A 24 1.38 10.28 -9.45
CA VAL A 24 2.09 10.82 -8.28
C VAL A 24 2.47 12.29 -8.48
N ASP A 25 2.87 12.67 -9.69
CA ASP A 25 3.22 14.05 -10.05
C ASP A 25 1.99 14.97 -10.08
N SER A 26 0.78 14.41 -10.27
CA SER A 26 -0.47 15.17 -10.12
C SER A 26 -0.81 15.50 -8.65
N TYR A 27 -0.12 14.88 -7.68
CA TYR A 27 -0.24 15.12 -6.25
C TYR A 27 1.15 15.41 -5.62
N PRO A 28 1.77 16.56 -5.92
CA PRO A 28 3.16 16.84 -5.56
C PRO A 28 3.42 16.86 -4.05
N ASP A 29 2.48 17.35 -3.25
CA ASP A 29 2.63 17.51 -1.80
C ASP A 29 2.04 16.34 -0.98
N ALA A 30 1.50 15.31 -1.65
CA ALA A 30 0.85 14.20 -0.96
C ALA A 30 1.85 13.24 -0.30
N GLU A 31 1.52 12.77 0.90
CA GLU A 31 2.14 11.55 1.45
C GLU A 31 1.67 10.34 0.64
N LEU A 32 2.61 9.52 0.18
CA LEU A 32 2.27 8.27 -0.51
C LEU A 32 2.18 7.13 0.51
N VAL A 33 1.06 6.41 0.47
CA VAL A 33 0.81 5.26 1.33
C VAL A 33 0.40 4.06 0.48
N TRP A 34 1.15 2.96 0.60
CA TRP A 34 0.76 1.65 0.08
C TRP A 34 -0.10 0.94 1.11
N VAL A 35 -1.33 0.60 0.74
CA VAL A 35 -2.28 -0.09 1.61
C VAL A 35 -2.55 -1.48 1.05
N GLN A 36 -2.41 -2.52 1.87
CA GLN A 36 -2.77 -3.88 1.50
C GLN A 36 -3.32 -4.68 2.69
N ASP A 37 -4.14 -5.68 2.42
CA ASP A 37 -4.65 -6.58 3.43
C ASP A 37 -3.59 -7.63 3.82
N GLU A 38 -2.76 -8.07 2.89
CA GLU A 38 -1.77 -9.11 3.11
C GLU A 38 -0.71 -8.70 4.16
N PRO A 39 -0.13 -9.66 4.89
CA PRO A 39 1.05 -9.43 5.74
C PRO A 39 2.17 -8.70 5.00
N GLU A 40 2.95 -7.90 5.72
CA GLU A 40 4.08 -7.13 5.17
C GLU A 40 5.01 -7.96 4.27
N ASN A 41 5.32 -9.18 4.67
CA ASN A 41 6.22 -10.07 3.94
C ASN A 41 5.53 -10.81 2.78
N GLN A 42 4.28 -10.46 2.47
CA GLN A 42 3.42 -11.09 1.48
C GLN A 42 2.73 -10.01 0.62
N GLY A 43 1.87 -10.46 -0.30
CA GLY A 43 1.18 -9.56 -1.23
C GLY A 43 2.18 -8.86 -2.17
N ALA A 44 1.81 -7.66 -2.60
CA ALA A 44 2.62 -6.90 -3.54
C ALA A 44 3.73 -6.10 -2.86
N TRP A 45 3.61 -5.77 -1.56
CA TRP A 45 4.56 -4.89 -0.87
C TRP A 45 6.04 -5.26 -1.07
N PRO A 46 6.49 -6.54 -0.95
CA PRO A 46 7.90 -6.88 -1.20
C PRO A 46 8.38 -6.48 -2.60
N PHE A 47 7.53 -6.66 -3.63
CA PHE A 47 7.84 -6.25 -4.99
C PHE A 47 7.78 -4.73 -5.15
N ILE A 48 6.73 -4.07 -4.64
CA ILE A 48 6.58 -2.61 -4.73
C ILE A 48 7.76 -1.91 -4.07
N ALA A 49 8.10 -2.30 -2.85
CA ALA A 49 9.19 -1.70 -2.08
C ALA A 49 10.56 -1.87 -2.74
N LEU A 50 10.83 -3.04 -3.34
CA LEU A 50 12.13 -3.36 -3.93
C LEU A 50 12.27 -2.88 -5.38
N GLU A 51 11.21 -3.00 -6.18
CA GLU A 51 11.27 -2.81 -7.63
C GLU A 51 10.59 -1.52 -8.10
N VAL A 52 9.55 -1.03 -7.43
CA VAL A 52 8.78 0.13 -7.92
C VAL A 52 9.26 1.44 -7.30
N VAL A 53 9.47 1.46 -5.97
CA VAL A 53 9.80 2.71 -5.23
C VAL A 53 11.06 3.40 -5.75
N LYS A 54 12.06 2.64 -6.19
CA LYS A 54 13.30 3.18 -6.78
C LYS A 54 13.09 4.01 -8.05
N HIS A 55 11.91 3.91 -8.68
CA HIS A 55 11.56 4.60 -9.91
C HIS A 55 10.50 5.70 -9.71
N LEU A 56 10.09 6.01 -8.47
CA LEU A 56 9.06 7.02 -8.17
C LEU A 56 9.62 8.45 -8.03
N ASN A 57 10.54 8.87 -8.89
CA ASN A 57 11.09 10.25 -8.91
C ASN A 57 11.61 10.76 -7.55
N GLY A 58 12.14 9.88 -6.70
CA GLY A 58 12.65 10.23 -5.36
C GLY A 58 11.58 10.38 -4.27
N ARG A 59 10.30 10.14 -4.58
CA ARG A 59 9.21 10.08 -3.60
C ARG A 59 9.35 8.82 -2.74
N THR A 60 9.11 8.97 -1.45
CA THR A 60 9.04 7.84 -0.50
C THR A 60 7.60 7.37 -0.36
N ILE A 61 7.43 6.09 -0.01
CA ILE A 61 6.12 5.50 0.26
C ILE A 61 6.14 4.82 1.63
N ARG A 62 5.12 5.07 2.44
CA ARG A 62 4.89 4.34 3.70
C ARG A 62 3.95 3.17 3.45
N ARG A 63 4.08 2.10 4.24
CA ARG A 63 3.20 0.94 4.18
C ARG A 63 2.14 0.99 5.29
N VAL A 64 0.92 0.56 4.97
CA VAL A 64 -0.11 0.11 5.91
C VAL A 64 -0.53 -1.30 5.51
N SER A 65 -0.31 -2.28 6.39
CA SER A 65 -0.64 -3.68 6.14
C SER A 65 -0.75 -4.46 7.45
N ARG A 66 -1.13 -5.74 7.37
CA ARG A 66 -0.91 -6.68 8.48
C ARG A 66 0.58 -6.83 8.78
N ALA A 67 0.91 -7.10 10.04
CA ALA A 67 2.29 -7.43 10.43
C ALA A 67 2.77 -8.70 9.71
N ALA A 68 4.08 -8.81 9.48
CA ALA A 68 4.67 -9.98 8.83
C ALA A 68 4.28 -11.27 9.56
N ALA A 69 3.90 -12.29 8.79
CA ALA A 69 3.44 -13.57 9.30
C ALA A 69 3.83 -14.72 8.38
N ALA A 70 3.96 -15.92 8.95
CA ALA A 70 4.19 -17.16 8.20
C ALA A 70 2.91 -17.66 7.50
N SER A 71 1.74 -17.42 8.11
CA SER A 71 0.42 -17.72 7.53
C SER A 71 -0.08 -16.54 6.71
N THR A 72 -0.92 -16.80 5.71
CA THR A 72 -1.57 -15.77 4.89
C THR A 72 -2.58 -14.93 5.66
N ALA A 73 -3.26 -15.56 6.63
CA ALA A 73 -4.22 -14.90 7.50
C ALA A 73 -4.27 -15.58 8.87
N THR A 74 -4.83 -14.87 9.85
CA THR A 74 -5.26 -15.45 11.12
C THR A 74 -6.43 -16.41 10.90
N GLY A 75 -6.43 -17.54 11.62
CA GLY A 75 -7.54 -18.51 11.60
C GLY A 75 -8.77 -18.07 12.39
N SER A 76 -8.70 -16.93 13.10
CA SER A 76 -9.81 -16.40 13.90
C SER A 76 -10.54 -15.28 13.17
N PRO A 77 -11.83 -15.43 12.84
CA PRO A 77 -12.62 -14.37 12.20
C PRO A 77 -12.66 -13.08 13.01
N LYS A 78 -12.66 -13.19 14.35
CA LYS A 78 -12.65 -12.03 15.24
C LYS A 78 -11.35 -11.25 15.13
N VAL A 79 -10.20 -11.94 15.12
CA VAL A 79 -8.89 -11.29 14.97
C VAL A 79 -8.77 -10.67 13.58
N HIS A 80 -9.24 -11.37 12.54
CA HIS A 80 -9.24 -10.86 11.18
C HIS A 80 -10.00 -9.54 11.05
N ALA A 81 -11.20 -9.44 11.65
CA ALA A 81 -11.99 -8.22 11.65
C ALA A 81 -11.29 -7.05 12.37
N VAL A 82 -10.62 -7.32 13.50
CA VAL A 82 -9.85 -6.30 14.23
C VAL A 82 -8.68 -5.80 13.39
N GLU A 83 -7.92 -6.70 12.76
CA GLU A 83 -6.81 -6.33 11.87
C GLU A 83 -7.29 -5.50 10.68
N GLN A 84 -8.44 -5.87 10.09
CA GLN A 84 -9.01 -5.13 8.96
C GLN A 84 -9.41 -3.71 9.36
N SER A 85 -10.10 -3.54 10.49
CA SER A 85 -10.44 -2.21 11.01
C SER A 85 -9.19 -1.38 11.29
N ALA A 86 -8.15 -1.98 11.87
CA ALA A 86 -6.90 -1.29 12.14
C ALA A 86 -6.19 -0.80 10.86
N ILE A 87 -6.23 -1.58 9.78
CA ILE A 87 -5.71 -1.15 8.46
C ILE A 87 -6.50 0.06 7.96
N MET A 88 -7.83 0.01 8.00
CA MET A 88 -8.67 1.10 7.51
C MET A 88 -8.47 2.39 8.31
N GLU A 89 -8.36 2.29 9.64
CA GLU A 89 -8.07 3.42 10.52
C GLU A 89 -6.71 4.04 10.21
N GLN A 90 -5.66 3.23 10.06
CA GLN A 90 -4.31 3.71 9.73
C GLN A 90 -4.18 4.27 8.32
N ALA A 91 -4.93 3.73 7.36
CA ALA A 91 -4.90 4.17 5.96
C ALA A 91 -5.64 5.49 5.74
N LEU A 92 -6.65 5.78 6.56
CA LEU A 92 -7.51 6.96 6.42
C LEU A 92 -7.24 8.06 7.46
N SER A 93 -6.26 7.85 8.35
CA SER A 93 -5.75 8.90 9.23
C SER A 93 -4.79 9.80 8.47
N LEU A 94 -4.97 11.12 8.61
CA LEU A 94 -4.00 12.14 8.24
C LEU A 94 -2.97 12.34 9.36
#